data_AF-A0A382FMB4-F1
#
_entry.id   AF-A0A382FMB4-F1
#
_cell.length_a   1.000
_cell.length_b   1.000
_cell.length_c   1.000
_cell.angle_alpha   90.00
_cell.angle_beta   90.00
_cell.angle_gamma   90.00
#
_symmetry.space_group_name_H-M   'P 1'
#
loop_
_entity.id
_entity.type
_entity.pdbx_description
1 polymer ?
#
loop_
_entity_poly.entity_id
_entity_poly.type
_entity_poly.pdbx_seq_one_letter_code
_entity_poly.pdbx_strand_id
1 'polypeptide(L)'
;MNEKTTNNKHSNNISAEKSNKDLTDKKEDNLKIIPEGSDTDNKKESEKEEINKEEKLLNEVTLLKEEKLRLLAEMENLRKRFEREKIDLIKFGSINLIREILSPGDNLERALAAIPKDEKLPQPIKNLVEGLKMVQKEFSTILEKNGVKKIDSINK
;
A
#
# COMPACT_ATOMS: atom_id res chain seq x y z
N MET A 1 41.84 -0.81 19.18
CA MET A 1 40.85 -1.64 19.89
C MET A 1 40.06 -2.39 18.84
N ASN A 2 40.47 -3.65 18.60
CA ASN A 2 39.71 -4.63 17.85
C ASN A 2 38.85 -5.41 18.85
N GLU A 3 37.64 -5.78 18.45
CA GLU A 3 36.87 -7.00 18.78
C GLU A 3 35.45 -6.77 18.21
N LYS A 4 35.01 -7.44 17.13
CA LYS A 4 34.38 -8.78 17.10
C LYS A 4 33.37 -8.90 18.25
N THR A 5 32.08 -9.16 18.09
CA THR A 5 31.31 -10.15 17.31
C THR A 5 29.83 -9.89 17.75
N THR A 6 28.71 -10.19 17.09
CA THR A 6 28.21 -11.41 16.46
C THR A 6 26.74 -11.17 16.06
N ASN A 7 26.27 -11.88 15.02
CA ASN A 7 24.92 -12.45 14.82
C ASN A 7 23.70 -11.49 14.77
N ASN A 8 22.73 -11.66 13.86
CA ASN A 8 22.13 -12.93 13.43
C ASN A 8 21.49 -12.80 12.04
N LYS A 9 21.60 -13.89 11.28
CA LYS A 9 20.99 -14.16 9.97
C LYS A 9 19.46 -14.27 10.10
N HIS A 10 18.73 -13.71 9.14
CA HIS A 10 17.57 -14.39 8.55
C HIS A 10 17.33 -13.91 7.11
N SER A 11 18.08 -14.52 6.19
CA SER A 11 17.56 -14.84 4.86
C SER A 11 16.90 -16.22 4.95
N ASN A 12 15.69 -16.39 4.41
CA ASN A 12 15.06 -17.65 3.99
C ASN A 12 13.72 -17.20 3.37
N ASN A 13 13.55 -17.03 2.06
CA ASN A 13 13.64 -17.98 0.94
C ASN A 13 12.91 -19.30 1.20
N ILE A 14 11.61 -19.33 0.89
CA ILE A 14 10.83 -20.55 0.73
C ILE A 14 10.04 -20.41 -0.58
N SER A 15 10.60 -21.01 -1.63
CA SER A 15 9.93 -21.40 -2.86
C SER A 15 10.15 -22.90 -3.02
N ALA A 16 9.10 -23.70 -2.84
CA ALA A 16 9.00 -25.11 -3.26
C ALA A 16 7.49 -25.42 -3.36
N GLU A 17 6.93 -25.41 -4.56
CA GLU A 17 6.53 -26.62 -5.32
C GLU A 17 5.41 -27.42 -4.62
N LYS A 18 4.15 -27.25 -5.04
CA LYS A 18 3.47 -28.09 -6.05
C LYS A 18 3.68 -29.60 -5.84
N SER A 19 2.75 -30.24 -5.13
CA SER A 19 2.23 -31.56 -5.50
C SER A 19 1.01 -31.86 -4.63
N ASN A 20 -0.13 -32.17 -5.25
CA ASN A 20 -1.04 -33.22 -4.81
C ASN A 20 -2.18 -33.30 -5.83
N LYS A 21 -1.89 -34.05 -6.89
CA LYS A 21 -2.85 -34.57 -7.84
C LYS A 21 -2.71 -36.08 -7.79
N ASP A 22 -3.86 -36.74 -7.83
CA ASP A 22 -4.09 -38.17 -7.99
C ASP A 22 -3.75 -39.06 -6.79
N LEU A 23 -4.79 -39.77 -6.32
CA LEU A 23 -4.79 -41.22 -6.10
C LEU A 23 -6.22 -41.66 -5.72
N THR A 24 -7.02 -41.90 -6.75
CA THR A 24 -8.18 -42.80 -6.69
C THR A 24 -7.75 -44.23 -7.01
N ASP A 25 -8.52 -45.17 -6.45
CA ASP A 25 -8.63 -46.59 -6.80
C ASP A 25 -7.48 -47.54 -6.43
N LYS A 26 -7.74 -48.33 -5.38
CA LYS A 26 -7.58 -49.79 -5.39
C LYS A 26 -8.57 -50.44 -4.43
N LYS A 27 -9.57 -51.11 -5.00
CA LYS A 27 -10.32 -52.20 -4.35
C LYS A 27 -9.40 -53.42 -4.24
N GLU A 28 -9.50 -54.18 -3.16
CA GLU A 28 -9.77 -55.62 -3.21
C GLU A 28 -10.04 -56.18 -1.80
N ASP A 29 -10.90 -57.19 -1.81
CA ASP A 29 -11.59 -57.86 -0.70
C ASP A 29 -10.64 -58.56 0.31
N ASN A 30 -11.07 -58.76 1.57
CA ASN A 30 -11.88 -59.93 1.97
C ASN A 30 -11.88 -60.19 3.49
N LEU A 31 -12.92 -60.91 3.93
CA LEU A 31 -13.13 -61.68 5.17
C LEU A 31 -14.01 -61.10 6.28
N LYS A 32 -15.27 -61.58 6.22
CA LYS A 32 -16.28 -61.70 7.26
C LYS A 32 -15.76 -62.47 8.48
N ILE A 33 -16.02 -61.94 9.69
CA ILE A 33 -16.41 -62.74 10.86
C ILE A 33 -17.50 -61.96 11.61
N ILE A 34 -18.72 -62.50 11.58
CA ILE A 34 -19.84 -62.10 12.45
C ILE A 34 -19.75 -62.96 13.71
N PRO A 35 -20.00 -62.38 14.89
CA PRO A 35 -20.96 -63.01 15.79
C PRO A 35 -22.10 -62.04 16.10
N GLU A 36 -23.33 -62.54 15.90
CA GLU A 36 -24.58 -61.89 16.30
C GLU A 36 -24.75 -61.98 17.83
N GLY A 37 -25.30 -60.92 18.42
CA GLY A 37 -25.74 -60.94 19.82
C GLY A 37 -26.01 -59.55 20.38
N SER A 38 -27.19 -59.01 20.07
CA SER A 38 -27.95 -57.97 20.81
C SER A 38 -27.21 -56.69 21.25
N ASP A 39 -27.18 -55.67 20.37
CA ASP A 39 -27.18 -54.22 20.69
C ASP A 39 -27.07 -53.38 19.38
N THR A 40 -27.87 -53.72 18.37
CA THR A 40 -27.73 -53.16 17.01
C THR A 40 -28.50 -51.87 16.75
N ASP A 41 -29.38 -51.45 17.66
CA ASP A 41 -30.10 -50.17 17.52
C ASP A 41 -29.31 -49.00 18.10
N ASN A 42 -28.67 -49.17 19.26
CA ASN A 42 -27.95 -48.08 19.95
C ASN A 42 -26.62 -47.70 19.25
N LYS A 43 -25.97 -48.67 18.57
CA LYS A 43 -24.68 -48.45 17.88
C LYS A 43 -24.83 -47.74 16.52
N LYS A 44 -25.96 -47.95 15.83
CA LYS A 44 -26.28 -47.26 14.57
C LYS A 44 -26.78 -45.83 14.78
N GLU A 45 -27.38 -45.55 15.94
CA GLU A 45 -27.77 -44.19 16.33
C GLU A 45 -26.56 -43.36 16.76
N SER A 46 -25.60 -43.93 17.51
CA SER A 46 -24.38 -43.21 17.90
C SER A 46 -23.46 -42.91 16.71
N GLU A 47 -23.28 -43.84 15.76
CA GLU A 47 -22.52 -43.58 14.53
C GLU A 47 -23.19 -42.51 13.64
N LYS A 48 -24.53 -42.49 13.54
CA LYS A 48 -25.24 -41.43 12.79
C LYS A 48 -25.14 -40.06 13.45
N GLU A 49 -25.17 -39.99 14.77
CA GLU A 49 -24.98 -38.73 15.51
C GLU A 49 -23.55 -38.20 15.41
N GLU A 50 -22.53 -39.07 15.43
CA GLU A 50 -21.13 -38.69 15.22
C GLU A 50 -20.90 -38.19 13.79
N ILE A 51 -21.41 -38.90 12.77
CA ILE A 51 -21.33 -38.48 11.36
C ILE A 51 -22.03 -37.11 11.17
N ASN A 52 -23.15 -36.85 11.85
CA ASN A 52 -23.86 -35.57 11.79
C ASN A 52 -23.06 -34.42 12.44
N LYS A 53 -22.35 -34.70 13.55
CA LYS A 53 -21.44 -33.72 14.17
C LYS A 53 -20.22 -33.43 13.29
N GLU A 54 -19.64 -34.46 12.69
CA GLU A 54 -18.51 -34.33 11.77
C GLU A 54 -18.89 -33.56 10.51
N GLU A 55 -20.06 -33.82 9.91
CA GLU A 55 -20.58 -33.03 8.78
C GLU A 55 -20.83 -31.57 9.17
N LYS A 56 -21.37 -31.29 10.36
CA LYS A 56 -21.54 -29.92 10.87
C LYS A 56 -20.21 -29.20 11.04
N LEU A 57 -19.22 -29.86 11.63
CA LEU A 57 -17.86 -29.32 11.79
C LEU A 57 -17.20 -29.08 10.43
N LEU A 58 -17.35 -29.99 9.47
CA LEU A 58 -16.85 -29.80 8.10
C LEU A 58 -17.51 -28.59 7.44
N ASN A 59 -18.82 -28.45 7.56
CA ASN A 59 -19.58 -27.32 7.02
C ASN A 59 -19.18 -25.99 7.68
N GLU A 60 -18.93 -25.97 8.98
CA GLU A 60 -18.43 -24.78 9.67
C GLU A 60 -17.02 -24.40 9.18
N VAL A 61 -16.15 -25.40 9.01
CA VAL A 61 -14.80 -25.19 8.46
C VAL A 61 -14.84 -24.70 7.01
N THR A 62 -15.75 -25.20 6.17
CA THR A 62 -15.88 -24.71 4.78
C THR A 62 -16.42 -23.28 4.75
N LEU A 63 -17.45 -22.96 5.54
CA LEU A 63 -17.98 -21.60 5.66
C LEU A 63 -16.91 -20.60 6.13
N LEU A 64 -16.13 -20.95 7.17
CA LEU A 64 -15.04 -20.11 7.67
C LEU A 64 -13.91 -19.94 6.64
N LYS A 65 -13.62 -20.98 5.84
CA LYS A 65 -12.64 -20.89 4.75
C LYS A 65 -13.13 -19.97 3.63
N GLU A 66 -14.40 -20.05 3.27
CA GLU A 66 -15.02 -19.17 2.28
C GLU A 66 -15.03 -17.72 2.75
N GLU A 67 -15.42 -17.47 4.00
CA GLU A 67 -15.38 -16.14 4.62
C GLU A 67 -13.96 -15.58 4.64
N LYS A 68 -12.97 -16.39 5.06
CA LYS A 68 -11.57 -15.99 5.06
C LYS A 68 -11.09 -15.65 3.64
N LEU A 69 -11.41 -16.47 2.64
CA LEU A 69 -11.00 -16.24 1.27
C LEU A 69 -11.60 -14.94 0.72
N ARG A 70 -12.88 -14.70 1.02
CA ARG A 70 -13.56 -13.46 0.68
C ARG A 70 -12.92 -12.25 1.36
N LEU A 71 -12.64 -12.33 2.67
CA LEU A 71 -11.98 -11.26 3.41
C LEU A 71 -10.60 -10.94 2.82
N LEU A 72 -9.81 -11.96 2.47
CA LEU A 72 -8.52 -11.76 1.81
C LEU A 72 -8.66 -11.05 0.46
N ALA A 73 -9.68 -11.40 -0.33
CA ALA A 73 -9.97 -10.72 -1.59
C ALA A 73 -10.40 -9.26 -1.38
N GLU A 74 -11.22 -8.99 -0.37
CA GLU A 74 -11.64 -7.64 0.01
C GLU A 74 -10.44 -6.79 0.49
N MET A 75 -9.55 -7.36 1.30
CA MET A 75 -8.31 -6.70 1.73
C MET A 75 -7.39 -6.37 0.54
N GLU A 76 -7.22 -7.29 -0.41
CA GLU A 76 -6.39 -7.05 -1.59
C GLU A 76 -6.98 -5.95 -2.49
N ASN A 77 -8.31 -5.94 -2.66
CA ASN A 77 -9.00 -4.86 -3.39
C ASN A 77 -8.83 -3.50 -2.69
N LEU A 78 -8.95 -3.49 -1.36
CA LEU A 78 -8.75 -2.29 -0.55
C LEU A 78 -7.29 -1.80 -0.63
N ARG A 79 -6.32 -2.71 -0.57
CA ARG A 79 -4.88 -2.41 -0.74
C ARG A 79 -4.62 -1.74 -2.09
N LYS A 80 -5.10 -2.33 -3.19
CA LYS A 80 -4.97 -1.76 -4.55
C LYS A 80 -5.66 -0.41 -4.69
N ARG A 81 -6.78 -0.20 -3.99
CA ARG A 81 -7.47 1.10 -3.97
C ARG A 81 -6.64 2.14 -3.20
N PHE A 82 -6.14 1.80 -2.03
CA PHE A 82 -5.30 2.71 -1.24
C PHE A 82 -3.98 3.04 -1.91
N GLU A 83 -3.36 2.11 -2.65
CA GLU A 83 -2.16 2.41 -3.43
C GLU A 83 -2.43 3.48 -4.49
N ARG A 84 -3.59 3.42 -5.17
CA ARG A 84 -4.01 4.45 -6.13
C ARG A 84 -4.27 5.78 -5.42
N GLU A 85 -5.08 5.78 -4.36
CA GLU A 85 -5.38 7.00 -3.59
C GLU A 85 -4.11 7.63 -3.00
N LYS A 86 -3.14 6.83 -2.54
CA LYS A 86 -1.84 7.33 -2.06
C LYS A 86 -1.06 8.05 -3.15
N ILE A 87 -1.02 7.49 -4.36
CA ILE A 87 -0.36 8.13 -5.50
C ILE A 87 -1.05 9.46 -5.82
N ASP A 88 -2.38 9.49 -5.81
CA ASP A 88 -3.14 10.70 -6.08
C ASP A 88 -2.93 11.76 -4.98
N LEU A 89 -2.91 11.36 -3.71
CA LEU A 89 -2.59 12.25 -2.59
C LEU A 89 -1.19 12.85 -2.71
N ILE A 90 -0.20 12.08 -3.14
CA ILE A 90 1.16 12.60 -3.36
C ILE A 90 1.19 13.58 -4.54
N LYS A 91 0.44 13.29 -5.62
CA LYS A 91 0.40 14.15 -6.81
C LYS A 91 -0.37 15.45 -6.59
N PHE A 92 -1.52 15.39 -5.92
CA PHE A 92 -2.47 16.48 -5.83
C PHE A 92 -2.54 17.12 -4.43
N GLY A 93 -2.00 16.48 -3.39
CA GLY A 93 -2.08 16.96 -2.01
C GLY A 93 -1.35 18.29 -1.76
N SER A 94 -0.31 18.60 -2.54
CA SER A 94 0.45 19.86 -2.43
C SER A 94 -0.16 21.01 -3.23
N ILE A 95 -1.20 20.79 -4.05
CA ILE A 95 -1.71 21.79 -5.00
C ILE A 95 -2.28 23.02 -4.29
N ASN A 96 -3.07 22.83 -3.24
CA ASN A 96 -3.67 23.95 -2.52
C ASN A 96 -2.60 24.84 -1.90
N LEU A 97 -1.58 24.23 -1.28
CA LEU A 97 -0.45 24.94 -0.71
C LEU A 97 0.36 25.69 -1.77
N ILE A 98 0.64 25.06 -2.92
CA ILE A 98 1.33 25.71 -4.04
C ILE A 98 0.54 26.92 -4.57
N ARG A 99 -0.79 26.79 -4.67
CA ARG A 99 -1.68 27.87 -5.11
C ARG A 99 -1.62 29.07 -4.17
N GLU A 100 -1.60 28.84 -2.86
CA GLU A 100 -1.49 29.89 -1.85
C GLU A 100 -0.11 30.57 -1.88
N ILE A 101 0.95 29.80 -2.09
CA ILE A 101 2.34 30.29 -2.16
C ILE A 101 2.61 31.13 -3.43
N LEU A 102 1.84 30.94 -4.50
CA LEU A 102 2.01 31.70 -5.74
C LEU A 102 1.80 33.21 -5.56
N SER A 103 0.80 33.60 -4.75
CA SER A 103 0.47 35.02 -4.52
C SER A 103 1.63 35.83 -3.90
N PRO A 104 2.29 35.36 -2.82
CA PRO A 104 3.52 35.96 -2.32
C PRO A 104 4.64 36.04 -3.37
N GLY A 105 4.82 35.00 -4.20
CA GLY A 105 5.80 35.00 -5.28
C GLY A 105 5.55 36.09 -6.33
N ASP A 106 4.29 36.26 -6.74
CA ASP A 106 3.86 37.31 -7.66
C ASP A 106 4.04 38.71 -7.05
N ASN A 107 3.78 38.85 -5.74
CA ASN A 107 4.00 40.10 -5.01
C ASN A 107 5.49 40.44 -4.92
N LEU A 108 6.37 39.45 -4.75
CA LEU A 108 7.82 39.65 -4.80
C LEU A 108 8.27 40.12 -6.20
N GLU A 109 7.77 39.50 -7.27
CA GLU A 109 8.04 39.93 -8.65
C GLU A 109 7.57 41.37 -8.88
N ARG A 110 6.36 41.71 -8.41
CA ARG A 110 5.79 43.06 -8.48
C ARG A 110 6.61 44.09 -7.69
N ALA A 111 7.03 43.74 -6.48
CA ALA A 111 7.84 44.62 -5.64
C ALA A 111 9.21 44.89 -6.27
N LEU A 112 9.87 43.87 -6.82
CA LEU A 112 11.14 44.02 -7.53
C LEU A 112 11.00 44.84 -8.82
N ALA A 113 9.87 44.72 -9.53
CA ALA A 113 9.59 45.48 -10.74
C ALA A 113 9.26 46.97 -10.47
N ALA A 114 8.71 47.28 -9.30
CA ALA A 114 8.39 48.65 -8.89
C ALA A 114 9.62 49.50 -8.52
N ILE A 115 10.80 48.88 -8.37
CA ILE A 115 12.03 49.57 -8.03
C ILE A 115 12.50 50.37 -9.27
N PRO A 116 12.62 51.71 -9.18
CA PRO A 116 13.08 52.53 -10.28
C PRO A 116 14.52 52.17 -10.66
N LYS A 117 14.75 51.89 -11.95
CA LYS A 117 16.06 51.50 -12.48
C LYS A 117 17.05 52.67 -12.54
N ASP A 118 16.53 53.90 -12.59
CA ASP A 118 17.30 55.12 -12.82
C ASP A 118 17.68 55.90 -11.55
N GLU A 119 17.19 55.48 -10.38
CA GLU A 119 17.61 56.10 -9.12
C GLU A 119 18.98 55.54 -8.70
N LYS A 120 19.90 56.45 -8.33
CA LYS A 120 21.15 56.10 -7.63
C LYS A 120 20.81 55.61 -6.23
N LEU A 121 20.29 54.40 -6.15
CA LEU A 121 20.03 53.73 -4.88
C LEU A 121 21.34 53.62 -4.08
N PRO A 122 21.31 53.90 -2.77
CA PRO A 122 22.43 53.62 -1.88
C PRO A 122 22.95 52.19 -2.03
N GLN A 123 24.26 51.98 -1.92
CA GLN A 123 24.89 50.66 -2.08
C GLN A 123 24.26 49.55 -1.22
N PRO A 124 23.89 49.79 0.07
CA PRO A 124 23.21 48.77 0.87
C PRO A 124 21.88 48.31 0.29
N ILE A 125 21.12 49.23 -0.33
CA ILE A 125 19.83 48.92 -0.94
C ILE A 125 20.03 48.12 -2.23
N LYS A 126 21.04 48.44 -3.04
CA LYS A 126 21.39 47.65 -4.22
C LYS A 126 21.72 46.20 -3.86
N ASN A 127 22.53 45.99 -2.82
CA ASN A 127 22.88 44.66 -2.35
C ASN A 127 21.63 43.89 -1.83
N LEU A 128 20.72 44.57 -1.15
CA LEU A 128 19.44 43.98 -0.71
C LEU A 128 18.57 43.53 -1.89
N VAL A 129 18.44 44.36 -2.92
CA VAL A 129 17.68 44.05 -4.14
C VAL A 129 18.28 42.85 -4.87
N GLU A 130 19.61 42.77 -4.92
CA GLU A 130 20.31 41.61 -5.49
C GLU A 130 20.02 40.33 -4.69
N GLY A 131 20.08 40.38 -3.36
CA GLY A 131 19.69 39.27 -2.50
C GLY A 131 18.24 38.82 -2.71
N LEU A 132 17.30 39.76 -2.83
CA LEU A 132 15.89 39.46 -3.12
C LEU A 132 15.70 38.83 -4.51
N LYS A 133 16.48 39.23 -5.52
CA LYS A 133 16.48 38.57 -6.84
C LYS A 133 17.00 37.13 -6.77
N MET A 134 18.01 36.87 -5.93
CA MET A 134 18.49 35.51 -5.70
C MET A 134 17.39 34.63 -5.08
N VAL A 135 16.68 35.15 -4.07
CA VAL A 135 15.54 34.47 -3.44
C VAL A 135 14.41 34.22 -4.46
N GLN A 136 14.08 35.20 -5.31
CA GLN A 136 13.09 35.01 -6.39
C GLN A 136 13.48 33.85 -7.32
N LYS A 137 14.76 33.79 -7.73
CA LYS A 137 15.25 32.73 -8.60
C LYS A 137 15.20 31.35 -7.92
N GLU A 138 15.60 31.29 -6.66
CA GLU A 138 15.52 30.06 -5.86
C GLU A 138 14.07 29.59 -5.72
N PHE A 139 13.16 30.52 -5.43
CA PHE A 139 11.72 30.26 -5.34
C PHE A 139 11.17 29.67 -6.65
N SER A 140 11.47 30.26 -7.81
CA SER A 140 11.07 29.69 -9.11
C SER A 140 11.66 28.29 -9.34
N THR A 141 12.92 28.07 -8.94
CA THR A 141 13.59 26.76 -9.07
C THR A 141 12.91 25.70 -8.20
N ILE A 142 12.47 26.05 -6.99
CA ILE A 142 11.76 25.13 -6.09
C ILE A 142 10.40 24.75 -6.67
N LEU A 143 9.67 25.72 -7.25
CA LEU A 143 8.40 25.44 -7.91
C LEU A 143 8.57 24.48 -9.10
N GLU A 144 9.58 24.70 -9.93
CA GLU A 144 9.90 23.81 -11.07
C GLU A 144 10.24 22.39 -10.62
N LYS A 145 11.01 22.23 -9.53
CA LYS A 145 11.32 20.92 -8.94
C LYS A 145 10.08 20.17 -8.45
N ASN A 146 9.06 20.89 -7.98
CA ASN A 146 7.78 20.34 -7.55
C ASN A 146 6.78 20.15 -8.71
N GLY A 147 7.24 20.26 -9.97
CA GLY A 147 6.42 20.04 -11.16
C GLY A 147 5.57 21.24 -11.59
N VAL A 148 5.77 22.40 -10.98
CA VAL A 148 5.05 23.64 -11.31
C VAL A 148 5.86 24.42 -12.33
N LYS A 149 5.35 24.55 -13.56
CA LYS A 149 6.00 25.31 -14.63
C LYS A 149 5.25 26.61 -14.88
N LYS A 150 5.99 27.71 -15.07
CA LYS A 150 5.40 28.98 -15.54
C LYS A 150 4.86 28.76 -16.95
N ILE A 151 3.63 29.18 -17.17
CA ILE A 151 3.00 29.19 -18.49
C ILE A 151 3.19 30.61 -19.05
N ASP A 152 3.71 30.73 -20.26
CA ASP A 152 3.80 32.03 -20.92
C ASP A 152 2.41 32.48 -21.38
N SER A 153 2.07 33.72 -21.05
CA SER A 153 0.82 34.35 -21.49
C SER A 153 0.87 34.66 -22.99
N ILE A 154 -0.27 34.53 -23.67
CA ILE A 154 -0.43 34.75 -25.12
C ILE A 154 -0.07 36.18 -25.60
N ASN A 155 0.10 37.15 -24.69
CA ASN A 155 0.48 38.53 -25.00
C ASN A 155 1.73 38.97 -24.21
N LYS A 156 2.86 38.34 -24.51
CA LYS A 156 4.19 38.83 -24.10
C LYS A 156 4.89 39.42 -25.31
#